data_AF-A0A957GJT9-F1
#
_entry.id   AF-A0A957GJT9-F1
#
_cell.length_a   1.000
_cell.length_b   1.000
_cell.length_c   1.000
_cell.angle_alpha   90.00
_cell.angle_beta   90.00
_cell.angle_gamma   90.00
#
_symmetry.space_group_name_H-M   'P 1'
#
loop_
_entity.id
_entity.type
_entity.pdbx_description
1 polymer ?
#
loop_
_entity_poly.entity_id
_entity_poly.type
_entity_poly.pdbx_seq_one_letter_code
_entity_poly.pdbx_strand_id
1 'polypeptide(L)' 'MSSIQRVTGMQDVLPEDWRYWDMVMTTANRLANQYGFERIDLPIIEYTELYARGVGTASDVFVQKEMYTIE' A
#
# COMPACT_ATOMS: atom_id res chain seq x y z
N MET A 1 11.76 30.99 6.10
CA MET A 1 11.35 29.88 5.20
C MET A 1 10.70 28.82 6.08
N SER A 2 9.44 28.45 5.84
CA SER A 2 8.79 27.38 6.62
C SER A 2 9.54 26.07 6.38
N SER A 3 9.81 25.31 7.44
CA SER A 3 10.42 23.99 7.27
C SER A 3 9.44 23.09 6.53
N ILE A 4 9.96 22.23 5.67
CA ILE A 4 9.16 21.17 5.04
C ILE A 4 8.68 20.24 6.16
N GLN A 5 7.44 19.79 6.05
CA GLN A 5 6.78 18.88 6.97
C GLN A 5 6.24 17.70 6.19
N ARG A 6 6.04 16.56 6.87
CA ARG A 6 5.42 15.37 6.26
C ARG A 6 3.97 15.65 5.86
N VAL A 7 3.49 14.89 4.88
CA VAL A 7 2.09 14.92 4.46
C VAL A 7 1.21 14.31 5.56
N THR A 8 0.09 14.95 5.88
CA THR A 8 -0.89 14.42 6.85
C THR A 8 -1.36 13.04 6.40
N GLY A 9 -1.27 12.05 7.30
CA GLY A 9 -1.63 10.66 7.00
C GLY A 9 -0.48 9.79 6.48
N MET A 10 0.67 10.39 6.11
CA MET A 10 1.87 9.66 5.69
C MET A 10 2.90 9.68 6.81
N GLN A 11 2.94 8.60 7.60
CA GLN A 11 3.87 8.47 8.73
C GLN A 11 5.20 7.88 8.27
N ASP A 12 6.29 8.39 8.82
CA ASP A 12 7.61 7.76 8.69
C ASP A 12 7.67 6.52 9.58
N VAL A 13 8.30 5.46 9.09
CA VAL A 13 8.65 4.29 9.93
C VAL A 13 10.06 4.50 10.46
N LEU A 14 10.17 4.78 11.76
CA LEU A 14 11.44 5.10 12.40
C LEU A 14 12.22 3.82 12.76
N PRO A 15 13.56 3.90 12.97
CA PRO A 15 14.39 2.76 13.37
C PRO A 15 13.83 1.96 14.56
N GLU A 16 13.25 2.62 15.54
CA GLU A 16 12.64 2.00 16.71
C GLU A 16 11.38 1.17 16.39
N ASP A 17 10.68 1.52 15.32
CA ASP A 17 9.41 0.91 14.89
C ASP A 17 9.62 -0.30 13.99
N TRP A 18 10.76 -0.37 13.29
CA TRP A 18 11.09 -1.46 12.36
C TRP A 18 11.00 -2.84 13.00
N ARG A 19 11.31 -2.95 14.31
CA ARG A 19 11.16 -4.22 15.06
C ARG A 19 9.75 -4.81 14.95
N TYR A 20 8.72 -3.95 14.93
CA TYR A 20 7.33 -4.38 14.90
C TYR A 20 6.91 -4.73 13.47
N TRP A 21 7.35 -3.96 12.49
CA TRP A 21 7.16 -4.25 11.07
C TRP A 21 7.78 -5.59 10.69
N ASP A 22 9.03 -5.82 11.07
CA ASP A 22 9.76 -7.06 10.81
C ASP A 22 9.07 -8.27 11.46
N MET A 23 8.55 -8.11 12.68
CA MET A 23 7.80 -9.16 13.37
C MET A 23 6.54 -9.56 12.59
N VAL A 24 5.75 -8.59 12.11
CA VAL A 24 4.53 -8.84 11.33
C VAL A 24 4.87 -9.50 10.01
N MET A 25 5.84 -8.93 9.27
CA MET A 25 6.24 -9.43 7.95
C MET A 25 6.83 -10.84 8.02
N THR A 26 7.70 -11.11 9.01
CA THR A 26 8.27 -12.45 9.22
C THR A 26 7.19 -13.48 9.55
N THR A 27 6.21 -13.10 10.37
CA THR A 27 5.11 -13.99 10.74
C THR A 27 4.24 -14.33 9.54
N ALA A 28 3.86 -13.32 8.74
CA ALA A 28 3.06 -13.50 7.54
C ALA A 28 3.80 -14.34 6.48
N ASN A 29 5.07 -14.04 6.21
CA ASN A 29 5.89 -14.80 5.25
C ASN A 29 6.06 -16.26 5.68
N ARG A 30 6.31 -16.52 6.96
CA ARG A 30 6.42 -17.89 7.49
C ARG A 30 5.13 -18.67 7.28
N LEU A 31 3.98 -18.03 7.51
CA LEU A 31 2.68 -18.67 7.28
C LEU A 31 2.47 -18.96 5.79
N ALA A 32 2.66 -17.98 4.91
CA ALA A 32 2.50 -18.14 3.46
C ALA A 32 3.36 -19.30 2.91
N ASN A 33 4.63 -19.36 3.33
CA ASN A 33 5.56 -20.41 2.92
C ASN A 33 5.12 -21.81 3.37
N GLN A 34 4.49 -21.95 4.55
CA GLN A 34 3.99 -23.25 5.02
C GLN A 34 2.87 -23.81 4.13
N TYR A 35 2.15 -22.95 3.43
CA TYR A 35 1.10 -23.34 2.48
C TYR A 35 1.57 -23.34 1.02
N GLY A 36 2.87 -23.14 0.78
CA GLY A 36 3.45 -23.17 -0.58
C GLY A 36 3.14 -21.94 -1.43
N PHE A 37 2.72 -20.83 -0.82
CA PHE A 37 2.60 -19.57 -1.55
C PHE A 37 3.97 -18.93 -1.75
N GLU A 38 4.14 -18.28 -2.89
CA GLU A 38 5.32 -17.51 -3.22
C GLU A 38 5.01 -16.01 -3.18
N ARG A 39 6.02 -15.21 -2.82
CA ARG A 39 5.88 -13.76 -2.80
C ARG A 39 5.93 -13.20 -4.21
N ILE A 40 5.02 -12.29 -4.50
CA ILE A 40 5.07 -11.40 -5.68
C ILE A 40 5.02 -9.96 -5.19
N ASP A 41 5.90 -9.11 -5.73
CA ASP A 41 5.86 -7.68 -5.53
C ASP A 41 5.33 -7.03 -6.81
N LEU A 42 4.28 -6.21 -6.67
CA LEU A 42 3.62 -5.53 -7.78
C LEU A 42 4.06 -4.05 -7.83
N PRO A 43 3.95 -3.39 -9.00
CA PRO A 43 4.13 -1.94 -9.09
C PRO A 43 3.20 -1.17 -8.13
N ILE A 44 3.70 -0.06 -7.59
CA ILE A 44 2.94 0.82 -6.67
C ILE A 44 1.95 1.70 -7.45
N ILE A 45 2.28 2.04 -8.70
CA ILE A 45 1.47 2.88 -9.59
C ILE A 45 1.11 2.03 -10.81
N GLU A 46 -0.16 2.07 -11.18
CA GLU A 46 -0.72 1.37 -12.33
C GLU A 46 -1.67 2.29 -13.12
N TYR A 47 -2.02 1.87 -14.33
CA TYR A 47 -3.02 2.56 -15.15
C TYR A 47 -4.40 2.59 -14.47
N THR A 48 -5.06 3.75 -14.48
CA THR A 48 -6.38 3.96 -13.86
C THR A 48 -7.43 2.96 -14.36
N GLU A 49 -7.35 2.55 -15.62
CA GLU A 49 -8.26 1.57 -16.23
C GLU A 49 -8.15 0.17 -15.61
N LEU A 50 -7.03 -0.17 -14.96
CA LEU A 50 -6.87 -1.42 -14.23
C LEU A 50 -7.82 -1.46 -13.02
N TYR A 51 -7.85 -0.36 -12.25
CA TYR A 51 -8.70 -0.24 -11.07
C TYR A 51 -10.17 -0.01 -11.42
N ALA A 52 -10.46 0.78 -12.46
CA ALA A 52 -11.83 1.05 -12.90
C ALA A 52 -12.58 -0.22 -13.34
N ARG A 53 -11.86 -1.21 -13.89
CA ARG A 53 -12.44 -2.49 -14.35
C ARG A 53 -12.68 -3.49 -13.22
N GLY A 54 -11.79 -3.53 -12.21
CA GLY A 54 -11.81 -4.55 -11.16
C GLY A 54 -12.85 -4.33 -10.05
N VAL A 55 -13.21 -3.07 -9.77
CA VAL A 55 -14.09 -2.72 -8.64
C VAL A 55 -15.58 -2.64 -9.06
N GLY A 56 -15.84 -2.59 -10.36
CA GLY A 56 -17.18 -2.36 -10.91
C GLY A 56 -17.63 -0.91 -10.71
N THR A 57 -18.49 -0.44 -11.60
CA THR A 57 -19.09 0.92 -11.63
C THR A 57 -19.89 1.32 -10.38
N ALA A 58 -19.91 0.49 -9.33
CA ALA A 58 -20.64 0.72 -8.09
C ALA A 58 -19.81 1.43 -7.00
N SER A 59 -18.50 1.60 -7.17
CA SER A 59 -17.64 2.32 -6.23
C SER A 59 -17.15 3.65 -6.78
N ASP A 60 -18.10 4.50 -7.15
CA ASP A 60 -17.82 5.86 -7.61
C ASP A 60 -17.06 6.68 -6.54
N VAL A 61 -17.23 6.31 -5.26
CA VAL A 61 -16.49 6.87 -4.12
C VAL A 61 -15.00 6.51 -4.15
N PHE A 62 -14.63 5.24 -4.44
CA PHE A 62 -13.24 4.79 -4.34
C PHE A 62 -12.40 5.38 -5.47
N VAL A 63 -12.93 5.40 -6.70
CA VAL A 63 -12.24 5.99 -7.86
C VAL A 63 -12.12 7.51 -7.75
N GLN A 64 -13.15 8.20 -7.25
CA GLN A 64 -13.17 9.67 -7.27
C GLN A 64 -12.58 10.34 -6.01
N LYS A 65 -12.59 9.67 -4.85
CA LYS A 65 -12.26 10.33 -3.56
C LYS A 65 -11.05 9.75 -2.83
N GLU A 66 -10.58 8.56 -3.19
CA GLU A 66 -9.53 7.86 -2.45
C GLU A 66 -8.29 7.53 -3.30
N MET A 67 -8.39 7.54 -4.63
CA MET A 67 -7.24 7.34 -5.52
C MET A 67 -6.45 8.64 -5.75
N TYR A 68 -5.12 8.51 -5.76
CA TYR A 68 -4.21 9.55 -6.22
C TYR A 68 -3.90 9.33 -7.72
N THR A 69 -4.52 10.14 -8.58
CA THR A 69 -4.20 10.17 -10.02
C THR A 69 -3.09 11.19 -10.27
N ILE A 70 -2.07 10.78 -11.02
CA ILE A 70 -0.96 11.63 -11.44
C ILE A 70 -1.17 11.94 -12.93
N GLU A 71 -1.21 13.22 -13.28
CA GLU A 71 -1.32 13.72 -14.67
C GLU A 71 0.06 14.09 -15.27
#